data_AF-A0A376VQA9-F1
#
_entry.id   AF-A0A376VQA9-F1
#
_cell.length_a   1.000
_cell.length_b   1.000
_cell.length_c   1.000
_cell.angle_alpha   90.00
_cell.angle_beta   90.00
_cell.angle_gamma   90.00
#
_symmetry.space_group_name_H-M   'P 1'
#
loop_
_entity.id
_entity.type
_entity.pdbx_description
1 polymer ?
#
loop_
_entity_poly.entity_id
_entity_poly.type
_entity_poly.pdbx_seq_one_letter_code
_entity_poly.pdbx_strand_id
1 'polypeptide(L)'
;MKNIEEREGETFHYYSLAVMISAKQINNLISQNKFDAEAAMKKVSELETLVAQAKEADKSGMNFSFINSAGQYQLEAKKYVRRIRDKVPYSDWDKEQLQDANTSWMVDDSFPESIMRVQRNGR
;
A
#
# COMPACT_ATOMS: atom_id res chain seq x y z
N MET A 1 -15.35 -29.40 13.11
CA MET A 1 -13.99 -28.80 13.15
C MET A 1 -13.71 -27.90 11.93
N LYS A 2 -14.18 -28.22 10.71
CA LYS A 2 -14.07 -27.31 9.54
C LYS A 2 -14.66 -25.89 9.74
N ASN A 3 -15.75 -25.76 10.48
CA ASN A 3 -16.44 -24.47 10.64
C ASN A 3 -15.71 -23.45 11.55
N ILE A 4 -14.69 -23.86 12.31
CA ILE A 4 -13.92 -22.94 13.17
C ILE A 4 -12.76 -22.36 12.36
N GLU A 5 -12.07 -23.19 11.56
CA GLU A 5 -11.01 -22.72 10.64
C GLU A 5 -11.59 -21.80 9.55
N GLU A 6 -12.78 -22.08 9.03
CA GLU A 6 -13.48 -21.18 8.08
C GLU A 6 -13.91 -19.85 8.74
N ARG A 7 -14.30 -19.87 10.02
CA ARG A 7 -14.70 -18.64 10.74
C ARG A 7 -13.52 -17.84 11.28
N GLU A 8 -12.42 -18.49 11.65
CA GLU A 8 -11.16 -17.84 12.06
C GLU A 8 -10.41 -17.29 10.84
N GLY A 9 -10.53 -17.95 9.69
CA GLY A 9 -9.99 -17.51 8.39
C GLY A 9 -10.72 -16.31 7.78
N GLU A 10 -11.97 -16.03 8.16
CA GLU A 10 -12.71 -14.83 7.74
C GLU A 10 -12.70 -13.71 8.80
N THR A 11 -11.78 -13.79 9.78
CA THR A 11 -11.66 -12.74 10.78
C THR A 11 -10.92 -11.52 10.24
N PHE A 12 -11.19 -10.36 10.86
CA PHE A 12 -10.40 -9.16 10.64
C PHE A 12 -8.89 -9.41 10.82
N HIS A 13 -8.49 -10.28 11.76
CA HIS A 13 -7.09 -10.62 12.00
C HIS A 13 -6.43 -11.32 10.81
N TYR A 14 -7.15 -12.24 10.15
CA TYR A 14 -6.65 -12.87 8.95
C TYR A 14 -6.46 -11.86 7.81
N TYR A 15 -7.49 -11.05 7.52
CA TYR A 15 -7.42 -10.09 6.42
C TYR A 15 -6.41 -8.97 6.69
N SER A 16 -6.25 -8.52 7.93
CA SER A 16 -5.21 -7.54 8.29
C SER A 16 -3.80 -8.09 8.09
N LEU A 17 -3.55 -9.36 8.43
CA LEU A 17 -2.28 -10.01 8.12
C LEU A 17 -2.04 -10.13 6.62
N ALA A 18 -3.06 -10.53 5.86
CA ALA A 18 -2.99 -10.63 4.40
C ALA A 18 -2.68 -9.27 3.74
N VAL A 19 -3.32 -8.19 4.22
CA VAL A 19 -3.05 -6.81 3.82
C VAL A 19 -1.58 -6.45 4.06
N MET A 20 -1.05 -6.73 5.25
CA MET A 20 0.36 -6.44 5.58
C MET A 20 1.35 -7.21 4.71
N ILE A 21 1.08 -8.50 4.45
CA ILE A 21 1.91 -9.34 3.58
C ILE A 21 1.90 -8.77 2.16
N SER A 22 0.71 -8.45 1.63
CA SER A 22 0.56 -7.89 0.28
C SER A 22 1.27 -6.54 0.15
N ALA A 23 1.11 -5.64 1.14
CA ALA A 23 1.83 -4.37 1.17
C ALA A 23 3.35 -4.57 1.15
N LYS A 24 3.88 -5.52 1.93
CA LYS A 24 5.32 -5.84 1.92
C LYS A 24 5.78 -6.37 0.56
N GLN A 25 4.97 -7.19 -0.11
CA GLN A 25 5.28 -7.68 -1.46
C GLN A 25 5.32 -6.54 -2.48
N ILE A 26 4.38 -5.59 -2.40
CA ILE A 26 4.37 -4.38 -3.25
C ILE A 26 5.63 -3.54 -3.02
N ASN A 27 6.00 -3.27 -1.76
CA ASN A 27 7.22 -2.55 -1.43
C ASN A 27 8.48 -3.23 -2.00
N ASN A 28 8.54 -4.56 -1.92
CA ASN A 28 9.64 -5.33 -2.49
C ASN A 28 9.68 -5.21 -4.02
N LEU A 29 8.53 -5.28 -4.72
CA LEU A 29 8.46 -5.12 -6.17
C LEU A 29 8.90 -3.73 -6.61
N ILE A 30 8.50 -2.71 -5.87
CA ILE A 30 8.84 -1.31 -6.16
C ILE A 30 10.33 -1.02 -5.94
N SER A 31 10.94 -1.69 -4.97
CA SER A 31 12.37 -1.52 -4.67
C SER A 31 13.31 -2.25 -5.64
N GLN A 32 12.77 -3.01 -6.61
CA GLN A 32 13.59 -3.72 -7.60
C GLN A 32 14.13 -2.77 -8.67
N ASN A 33 15.40 -2.95 -9.06
CA ASN A 33 16.04 -2.18 -10.15
C ASN A 33 15.25 -2.21 -11.47
N LYS A 34 14.57 -3.34 -11.76
CA LYS A 34 13.66 -3.47 -12.89
C LYS A 34 12.24 -3.51 -12.36
N PHE A 35 11.63 -2.33 -12.26
CA PHE A 35 10.25 -2.22 -11.81
C PHE A 35 9.30 -2.88 -12.83
N ASP A 36 8.64 -3.96 -12.41
CA ASP A 36 7.58 -4.61 -13.18
C ASP A 36 6.23 -3.96 -12.82
N ALA A 37 5.85 -2.96 -13.60
CA ALA A 37 4.62 -2.20 -13.38
C ALA A 37 3.34 -3.07 -13.52
N GLU A 38 3.38 -4.10 -14.35
CA GLU A 38 2.23 -4.98 -14.56
C GLU A 38 2.04 -5.92 -13.37
N ALA A 39 3.12 -6.55 -12.90
CA ALA A 39 3.10 -7.36 -11.69
C ALA A 39 2.73 -6.53 -10.45
N ALA A 40 3.26 -5.30 -10.35
CA ALA A 40 2.91 -4.38 -9.26
C ALA A 40 1.44 -3.97 -9.30
N MET A 41 0.86 -3.66 -10.48
CA MET A 41 -0.57 -3.34 -10.62
C MET A 41 -1.44 -4.51 -10.17
N LYS A 42 -1.09 -5.74 -10.58
CA LYS A 42 -1.82 -6.93 -10.18
C LYS A 42 -1.84 -7.09 -8.66
N LYS A 43 -0.69 -6.89 -8.01
CA LYS A 43 -0.58 -6.92 -6.54
C LYS A 43 -1.35 -5.82 -5.84
N VAL A 44 -1.37 -4.61 -6.40
CA VAL A 44 -2.19 -3.52 -5.89
C VAL A 44 -3.68 -3.87 -5.98
N SER A 45 -4.16 -4.47 -7.07
CA SER A 45 -5.56 -4.92 -7.17
C SER A 45 -5.90 -6.06 -6.21
N GLU A 46 -4.97 -6.99 -5.96
CA GLU A 46 -5.11 -8.00 -4.91
C GLU A 46 -5.23 -7.34 -3.52
N LEU A 47 -4.38 -6.33 -3.24
CA LEU A 47 -4.46 -5.55 -2.00
C LEU A 47 -5.80 -4.81 -1.87
N GLU A 48 -6.33 -4.22 -2.96
CA GLU A 48 -7.63 -3.54 -2.94
C GLU A 48 -8.76 -4.46 -2.48
N THR A 49 -8.72 -5.71 -2.95
CA THR A 49 -9.69 -6.74 -2.55
C THR A 49 -9.54 -7.09 -1.08
N LEU A 50 -8.30 -7.30 -0.61
CA LEU A 50 -8.01 -7.63 0.79
C LEU A 50 -8.41 -6.51 1.76
N VAL A 51 -8.21 -5.24 1.39
CA VAL A 51 -8.63 -4.09 2.22
C VAL A 51 -10.15 -4.01 2.31
N ALA A 52 -10.87 -4.26 1.20
CA ALA A 52 -12.33 -4.34 1.22
C ALA A 52 -12.83 -5.46 2.13
N GLN A 53 -12.25 -6.66 2.02
CA GLN A 53 -12.58 -7.79 2.88
C GLN A 53 -12.25 -7.53 4.35
N ALA A 54 -11.11 -6.91 4.65
CA ALA A 54 -10.75 -6.50 6.01
C ALA A 54 -11.79 -5.52 6.58
N LYS A 55 -12.27 -4.57 5.76
CA LYS A 55 -13.30 -3.61 6.17
C LYS A 55 -14.63 -4.28 6.45
N GLU A 56 -15.05 -5.24 5.60
CA GLU A 56 -16.28 -6.02 5.81
C GLU A 56 -16.20 -6.91 7.06
N ALA A 57 -15.01 -7.45 7.34
CA ALA A 57 -14.75 -8.25 8.53
C ALA A 57 -14.69 -7.42 9.83
N ASP A 58 -14.39 -6.11 9.77
CA ASP A 58 -14.41 -5.21 10.93
C ASP A 58 -15.83 -4.79 11.31
N LYS A 59 -16.56 -5.71 11.97
CA LYS A 59 -17.91 -5.45 12.47
C LYS A 59 -17.97 -4.44 13.63
N SER A 60 -16.83 -4.18 14.26
CA SER A 60 -16.75 -3.36 15.48
C SER A 60 -16.46 -1.88 15.20
N GLY A 61 -15.88 -1.57 14.03
CA GLY A 61 -15.34 -0.25 13.71
C GLY A 61 -14.10 0.14 14.51
N MET A 62 -13.66 -0.70 15.47
CA MET A 62 -12.50 -0.42 16.32
C MET A 62 -11.20 -0.39 15.51
N ASN A 63 -11.18 -1.01 14.32
CA ASN A 63 -10.00 -1.10 13.48
C ASN A 63 -9.98 -0.04 12.37
N PHE A 64 -10.81 1.01 12.49
CA PHE A 64 -10.91 2.09 11.52
C PHE A 64 -9.55 2.70 11.15
N SER A 65 -8.65 2.89 12.12
CA SER A 65 -7.31 3.44 11.86
C SER A 65 -6.52 2.55 10.91
N PHE A 66 -6.52 1.23 11.12
CA PHE A 66 -5.83 0.29 10.23
C PHE A 66 -6.46 0.28 8.83
N ILE A 67 -7.79 0.18 8.74
CA ILE A 67 -8.51 0.16 7.46
C ILE A 67 -8.26 1.45 6.67
N ASN A 68 -8.26 2.60 7.34
CA ASN A 68 -7.98 3.87 6.70
C ASN A 68 -6.54 3.93 6.19
N SER A 69 -5.55 3.54 7.00
CA SER A 69 -4.14 3.49 6.58
C SER A 69 -3.90 2.54 5.41
N ALA A 70 -4.49 1.34 5.45
CA ALA A 70 -4.42 0.39 4.35
C ALA A 70 -5.11 0.93 3.08
N GLY A 71 -6.23 1.64 3.26
CA GLY A 71 -6.96 2.34 2.22
C GLY A 71 -6.19 3.49 1.57
N GLN A 72 -5.39 4.24 2.32
CA GLN A 72 -4.50 5.26 1.77
C GLN A 72 -3.33 4.63 1.02
N TYR A 73 -2.69 3.62 1.63
CA TYR A 73 -1.58 2.91 1.01
C TYR A 73 -1.94 2.31 -0.35
N GLN A 74 -3.10 1.64 -0.47
CA GLN A 74 -3.52 1.07 -1.78
C GLN A 74 -3.70 2.17 -2.85
N LEU A 75 -4.19 3.35 -2.47
CA LEU A 75 -4.43 4.45 -3.41
C LEU A 75 -3.10 5.04 -3.87
N GLU A 76 -2.20 5.35 -2.93
CA GLU A 76 -0.87 5.86 -3.25
C GLU A 76 -0.07 4.87 -4.09
N ALA A 77 -0.06 3.59 -3.73
CA ALA A 77 0.58 2.53 -4.50
C ALA A 77 -0.01 2.44 -5.92
N LYS A 78 -1.33 2.51 -6.07
CA LYS A 78 -1.99 2.47 -7.38
C LYS A 78 -1.61 3.64 -8.26
N LYS A 79 -1.60 4.86 -7.71
CA LYS A 79 -1.23 6.05 -8.48
C LYS A 79 0.25 5.99 -8.89
N TYR A 80 1.14 5.60 -7.98
CA TYR A 80 2.56 5.40 -8.28
C TYR A 80 2.80 4.41 -9.41
N VAL A 81 2.22 3.21 -9.31
CA VAL A 81 2.39 2.18 -10.33
C VAL A 81 1.85 2.66 -11.68
N ARG A 82 0.69 3.35 -11.70
CA ARG A 82 0.14 3.97 -12.92
C ARG A 82 1.08 5.01 -13.51
N ARG A 83 1.66 5.89 -12.69
CA ARG A 83 2.63 6.89 -13.14
C ARG A 83 3.80 6.24 -13.87
N ILE A 84 4.38 5.19 -13.29
CA ILE A 84 5.51 4.49 -13.92
C ILE A 84 5.09 3.74 -15.18
N ARG A 85 3.95 3.02 -15.13
CA ARG A 85 3.40 2.30 -16.28
C ARG A 85 3.16 3.22 -17.47
N ASP A 86 2.54 4.37 -17.22
CA ASP A 86 2.15 5.35 -18.22
C ASP A 86 3.30 6.31 -18.57
N LYS A 87 4.48 6.12 -17.95
CA LYS A 87 5.69 6.94 -18.13
C LYS A 87 5.42 8.44 -17.92
N VAL A 88 4.53 8.76 -16.99
CA VAL A 88 4.21 10.15 -16.65
C VAL A 88 5.42 10.73 -15.90
N PRO A 89 6.11 11.73 -16.45
CA PRO A 89 7.22 12.35 -15.76
C PRO A 89 6.69 13.19 -14.59
N TYR A 90 7.45 13.25 -13.51
CA TYR A 90 7.22 14.24 -12.46
C TYR A 90 7.36 15.66 -13.04
N SER A 91 6.56 16.60 -12.53
CA SER A 91 6.77 18.02 -12.85
C SER A 91 8.12 18.51 -12.28
N ASP A 92 8.62 19.65 -12.75
CA ASP A 92 9.90 20.15 -12.25
C ASP A 92 9.83 20.57 -10.78
N TRP A 93 8.64 21.04 -10.33
CA TRP A 93 8.37 21.29 -8.91
C TRP A 93 8.36 19.99 -8.10
N ASP A 94 7.73 18.93 -8.61
CA ASP A 94 7.73 17.61 -7.95
C ASP A 94 9.15 17.04 -7.83
N LYS A 95 9.97 17.18 -8.87
CA LYS A 95 11.38 16.73 -8.84
C LYS A 95 12.21 17.48 -7.80
N GLU A 96 11.94 18.77 -7.59
CA GLU A 96 12.61 19.58 -6.57
C GLU A 96 12.21 19.11 -5.17
N GLN A 97 10.92 18.87 -4.95
CA GLN A 97 10.39 18.42 -3.67
C GLN A 97 10.78 16.96 -3.35
N LEU A 98 10.92 16.09 -4.36
CA LEU A 98 11.43 14.73 -4.16
C LEU A 98 12.90 14.67 -3.75
N GLN A 99 13.69 15.72 -3.99
CA GLN A 99 15.09 15.78 -3.59
C GLN A 99 15.26 16.07 -2.09
N ASP A 100 14.26 16.68 -1.44
CA ASP A 100 14.26 16.94 0.00
C ASP A 100 13.33 15.95 0.72
N ALA A 101 13.90 15.15 1.63
CA ALA A 101 13.14 14.22 2.45
C ALA A 101 12.06 14.89 3.33
N ASN A 102 12.16 16.20 3.56
CA ASN A 102 11.19 16.99 4.31
C ASN A 102 10.00 17.48 3.48
N THR A 103 10.10 17.48 2.15
CA THR A 103 9.04 17.95 1.25
C THR A 103 8.59 16.90 0.23
N SER A 104 9.31 15.78 0.13
CA SER A 104 8.97 14.64 -0.74
C SER A 104 7.55 14.11 -0.51
N TRP A 105 7.05 14.13 0.74
CA TRP A 105 5.66 13.75 1.06
C TRP A 105 4.59 14.69 0.49
N MET A 106 4.96 15.89 0.05
CA MET A 106 4.07 16.88 -0.55
C MET A 106 3.87 16.66 -2.05
N VAL A 107 4.64 15.75 -2.65
CA VAL A 107 4.51 15.39 -4.06
C VAL A 107 3.44 14.32 -4.23
N ASP A 108 2.50 14.60 -5.12
CA ASP A 108 1.51 13.59 -5.52
C ASP A 108 2.26 12.38 -6.12
N ASP A 109 1.90 11.18 -5.64
CA ASP A 109 2.53 9.91 -6.03
C ASP A 109 4.00 9.78 -5.60
N SER A 110 4.38 10.44 -4.50
CA SER A 110 5.69 10.32 -3.83
C SER A 110 5.98 8.96 -3.19
N PHE A 111 5.00 8.05 -3.19
CA PHE A 111 5.24 6.64 -2.88
C PHE A 111 6.42 6.11 -3.72
N PRO A 112 7.32 5.26 -3.19
CA PRO A 112 7.39 4.72 -1.84
C PRO A 112 8.12 5.62 -0.82
N GLU A 113 8.63 6.81 -1.18
CA GLU A 113 9.40 7.67 -0.27
C GLU A 113 8.56 8.09 0.97
N SER A 114 7.25 8.28 0.79
CA SER A 114 6.29 8.52 1.88
C SER A 114 6.28 7.38 2.93
N ILE A 115 6.42 6.12 2.50
CA ILE A 115 6.40 4.93 3.36
C ILE A 115 7.79 4.62 3.95
N MET A 116 8.86 4.81 3.19
CA MET A 116 10.22 4.50 3.66
C MET A 116 10.64 5.38 4.85
N ARG A 117 10.01 6.55 5.05
CA ARG A 117 10.20 7.37 6.26
C ARG A 117 9.66 6.72 7.53
N VAL A 118 8.53 6.00 7.48
CA VAL A 118 7.96 5.31 8.66
C VAL A 118 8.92 4.23 9.16
N GLN A 119 9.67 3.59 8.26
CA GLN A 119 10.71 2.63 8.62
C GLN A 119 12.03 3.28 9.05
N ARG A 120 12.38 4.46 8.52
CA ARG A 120 13.61 5.19 8.89
C ARG A 120 13.51 5.94 10.23
N ASN A 121 12.32 6.39 10.61
CA ASN A 121 12.09 7.16 11.85
C ASN A 121 11.66 6.30 13.05
N GLY A 122 11.60 4.98 12.89
CA GLY A 122 11.43 4.03 14.00
C GLY A 122 12.76 3.71 14.70
N ARG A 123 13.39 4.72 15.31
CA ARG A 123 14.50 4.56 16.26
C ARG A 123 14.06 5.02 17.64
#